data_AF-A0A2D8BXI5-F1
#
_entry.id   AF-A0A2D8BXI5-F1
#
_cell.length_a   1.000
_cell.length_b   1.000
_cell.length_c   1.000
_cell.angle_alpha   90.00
_cell.angle_beta   90.00
_cell.angle_gamma   90.00
#
_symmetry.space_group_name_H-M   'P 1'
#
loop_
_entity.id
_entity.type
_entity.pdbx_description
1 polymer ?
#
loop_
_entity_poly.entity_id
_entity_poly.type
_entity_poly.pdbx_seq_one_letter_code
_entity_poly.pdbx_strand_id
1 'polypeptide(L)'
;MTEKRNIKELVDKESDNLHNILDPNDVTDFKGMVDELRDTWTKKQIFRTETEMRFSVLNDLKYPTKAAKYWQCVREQNVYLENLMSLSFEYRRTDAKLKKLRKKLEKETDEIEKELIQIDIDEATYGKANMQLTAKDRMREIRLWSQLKKENDDGTFDKQNVNTHQLESYHKIMINRKNTLTQGSSQPEVFNVLGQLETIERVRKEKGQLEGQKREAISAQTNLGAKSK
;
A
#
# COMPACT_ATOMS: atom_id res chain seq x y z
N MET A 1 -10.38 28.15 -10.33
CA MET A 1 -9.97 26.76 -10.65
C MET A 1 -11.20 25.89 -10.51
N THR A 2 -11.67 25.27 -11.60
CA THR A 2 -12.77 24.30 -11.54
C THR A 2 -12.34 23.14 -10.64
N GLU A 3 -13.16 22.79 -9.66
CA GLU A 3 -12.85 21.70 -8.76
C GLU A 3 -12.79 20.41 -9.58
N LYS A 4 -11.61 19.78 -9.66
CA LYS A 4 -11.40 18.62 -10.56
C LYS A 4 -12.41 17.48 -10.30
N ARG A 5 -12.86 17.35 -9.05
CA ARG A 5 -13.65 16.24 -8.49
C ARG A 5 -15.08 16.67 -8.15
N ASN A 6 -15.82 17.24 -9.10
CA ASN A 6 -17.22 17.57 -8.89
C ASN A 6 -18.10 16.55 -9.61
N ILE A 7 -18.79 15.71 -8.84
CA ILE A 7 -19.81 14.79 -9.36
C ILE A 7 -21.22 15.34 -9.22
N LYS A 8 -21.41 16.53 -8.65
CA LYS A 8 -22.75 17.07 -8.35
C LYS A 8 -23.62 17.11 -9.60
N GLU A 9 -23.13 17.76 -10.66
CA GLU A 9 -23.85 17.87 -11.94
C GLU A 9 -24.21 16.50 -12.53
N LEU A 10 -23.34 15.50 -12.35
CA LEU A 10 -23.59 14.15 -12.83
C LEU A 10 -24.64 13.42 -11.96
N VAL A 11 -24.56 13.55 -10.63
CA VAL A 11 -25.55 12.98 -9.71
C VAL A 11 -26.93 13.64 -9.89
N ASP A 12 -26.96 14.96 -10.06
CA ASP A 12 -28.18 15.73 -10.35
C ASP A 12 -28.81 15.24 -11.67
N LYS A 13 -28.00 15.09 -12.73
CA LYS A 13 -28.48 14.59 -14.03
C LYS A 13 -29.00 13.16 -13.96
N GLU A 14 -28.28 12.26 -13.27
CA GLU A 14 -28.71 10.87 -13.14
C GLU A 14 -29.98 10.72 -12.28
N SER A 15 -30.28 11.68 -11.40
CA SER A 15 -31.51 11.65 -10.59
C SER A 15 -32.79 11.61 -11.44
N ASP A 16 -32.76 12.15 -12.66
CA ASP A 16 -33.90 12.09 -13.57
C ASP A 16 -34.07 10.70 -14.21
N ASN A 17 -32.96 9.97 -14.40
CA ASN A 17 -32.97 8.58 -14.89
C ASN A 17 -33.38 7.59 -13.79
N LEU A 18 -33.20 7.93 -12.52
CA LEU A 18 -33.54 7.05 -11.39
C LEU A 18 -35.04 6.73 -11.32
N HIS A 19 -35.93 7.59 -11.84
CA HIS A 19 -37.36 7.30 -11.95
C HIS A 19 -37.67 6.05 -12.80
N ASN A 20 -36.74 5.60 -13.64
CA ASN A 20 -36.90 4.37 -14.43
C ASN A 20 -36.67 3.10 -13.61
N ILE A 21 -36.03 3.20 -12.44
CA ILE A 21 -35.61 2.05 -11.63
C ILE A 21 -36.00 2.15 -10.14
N LEU A 22 -36.50 3.29 -9.69
CA LEU A 22 -36.94 3.56 -8.32
C LEU A 22 -38.36 4.12 -8.30
N ASP A 23 -39.06 3.90 -7.18
CA ASP A 23 -40.37 4.50 -6.94
C ASP A 23 -40.28 6.04 -6.80
N PRO A 24 -41.35 6.80 -7.11
CA PRO A 24 -41.33 8.26 -7.06
C PRO A 24 -40.95 8.85 -5.70
N ASN A 25 -41.30 8.18 -4.60
CA ASN A 25 -40.93 8.61 -3.25
C ASN A 25 -39.41 8.47 -3.03
N ASP A 26 -38.83 7.33 -3.43
CA ASP A 26 -37.39 7.08 -3.31
C ASP A 26 -36.57 8.08 -4.13
N VAL A 27 -37.03 8.46 -5.32
CA VAL A 27 -36.35 9.48 -6.14
C VAL A 27 -36.45 10.86 -5.51
N THR A 28 -37.58 11.17 -4.85
CA THR A 28 -37.76 12.42 -4.10
C THR A 28 -36.80 12.49 -2.93
N ASP A 29 -36.68 11.40 -2.17
CA ASP A 29 -35.74 11.27 -1.06
C ASP A 29 -34.29 11.38 -1.57
N PHE A 30 -33.96 10.72 -2.68
CA PHE A 30 -32.65 10.82 -3.31
C PHE A 30 -32.30 12.27 -3.70
N LYS A 31 -33.23 12.97 -4.37
CA LYS A 31 -33.06 14.38 -4.76
C LYS A 31 -32.85 15.27 -3.53
N GLY A 32 -33.51 14.96 -2.40
CA GLY A 32 -33.31 15.63 -1.12
C GLY A 32 -31.93 15.40 -0.48
N MET A 33 -31.26 14.28 -0.82
CA MET A 33 -29.96 13.89 -0.25
C MET A 33 -28.75 14.19 -1.14
N VAL A 34 -28.90 14.77 -2.33
CA VAL A 34 -27.78 14.91 -3.29
C VAL A 34 -26.57 15.65 -2.70
N ASP A 35 -26.78 16.74 -1.96
CA ASP A 35 -25.67 17.48 -1.35
C ASP A 35 -24.96 16.68 -0.25
N GLU A 36 -25.71 15.92 0.55
CA GLU A 36 -25.15 15.00 1.56
C GLU A 36 -24.37 13.86 0.90
N LEU A 37 -24.92 13.25 -0.16
CA LEU A 37 -24.29 12.15 -0.89
C LEU A 37 -23.03 12.63 -1.62
N ARG A 38 -23.04 13.84 -2.17
CA ARG A 38 -21.85 14.49 -2.74
C ARG A 38 -20.78 14.69 -1.67
N ASP A 39 -21.14 15.27 -0.52
CA ASP A 39 -20.21 15.47 0.59
C ASP A 39 -19.61 14.14 1.06
N THR A 40 -20.46 13.14 1.27
CA THR A 40 -20.08 11.76 1.60
C THR A 40 -19.11 11.18 0.58
N TRP A 41 -19.41 11.31 -0.72
CA TRP A 41 -18.52 10.83 -1.78
C TRP A 41 -17.15 11.51 -1.76
N THR A 42 -17.07 12.79 -1.40
CA THR A 42 -15.79 13.51 -1.31
C THR A 42 -14.97 13.18 -0.05
N LYS A 43 -15.65 12.77 1.03
CA LYS A 43 -15.05 12.47 2.35
C LYS A 43 -14.78 10.99 2.59
N LYS A 44 -15.42 10.09 1.84
CA LYS A 44 -15.28 8.64 2.05
C LYS A 44 -13.81 8.24 2.12
N GLN A 45 -13.50 7.43 3.12
CA GLN A 45 -12.20 6.81 3.25
C GLN A 45 -12.06 5.74 2.15
N ILE A 46 -11.08 5.88 1.26
CA ILE A 46 -10.81 4.86 0.22
C ILE A 46 -9.75 3.88 0.73
N PHE A 47 -8.70 4.42 1.36
CA PHE A 47 -7.59 3.65 1.88
C PHE A 47 -7.34 3.90 3.36
N ARG A 48 -6.38 3.16 3.94
CA ARG A 48 -6.17 3.10 5.39
C ARG A 48 -5.91 4.49 5.99
N THR A 49 -6.39 4.68 7.21
CA THR A 49 -6.01 5.81 8.07
C THR A 49 -4.60 5.61 8.62
N GLU A 50 -3.99 6.69 9.11
CA GLU A 50 -2.70 6.59 9.81
C GLU A 50 -2.77 5.64 11.02
N THR A 51 -3.87 5.67 11.75
CA THR A 51 -4.14 4.75 12.88
C THR A 51 -4.07 3.30 12.44
N GLU A 52 -4.75 2.93 11.35
CA GLU A 52 -4.70 1.57 10.80
C GLU A 52 -3.31 1.22 10.28
N MET A 53 -2.59 2.16 9.67
CA MET A 53 -1.20 1.94 9.23
C MET A 53 -0.29 1.60 10.42
N ARG A 54 -0.42 2.33 11.54
CA ARG A 54 0.39 2.12 12.75
C ARG A 54 0.06 0.80 13.45
N PHE A 55 -1.23 0.52 13.68
CA PHE A 55 -1.65 -0.59 14.52
C PHE A 55 -1.95 -1.88 13.76
N SER A 56 -2.48 -1.81 12.54
CA SER A 56 -2.78 -3.02 11.76
C SER A 56 -1.59 -3.44 10.90
N VAL A 57 -0.93 -2.51 10.23
CA VAL A 57 0.16 -2.84 9.31
C VAL A 57 1.48 -2.94 10.05
N LEU A 58 1.89 -1.91 10.79
CA LEU A 58 3.17 -1.86 11.52
C LEU A 58 3.13 -2.45 12.94
N ASN A 59 2.25 -3.43 13.16
CA ASN A 59 2.09 -4.07 14.47
C ASN A 59 3.38 -4.80 14.91
N ASP A 60 3.61 -4.85 16.22
CA ASP A 60 4.83 -5.46 16.77
C ASP A 60 4.85 -6.99 16.67
N LEU A 61 3.70 -7.63 16.46
CA LEU A 61 3.65 -9.08 16.23
C LEU A 61 4.37 -9.46 14.92
N LYS A 62 4.20 -8.64 13.86
CA LYS A 62 4.80 -8.86 12.53
C LYS A 62 6.08 -8.04 12.30
N TYR A 63 6.17 -6.84 12.87
CA TYR A 63 7.28 -5.91 12.65
C TYR A 63 7.82 -5.38 13.99
N PRO A 64 8.44 -6.22 14.83
CA PRO A 64 8.85 -5.87 16.20
C PRO A 64 10.06 -4.94 16.29
N THR A 65 10.72 -4.61 15.17
CA THR A 65 11.91 -3.73 15.16
C THR A 65 11.70 -2.51 14.30
N LYS A 66 12.41 -1.43 14.63
CA LYS A 66 12.45 -0.20 13.84
C LYS A 66 12.85 -0.46 12.39
N ALA A 67 13.90 -1.28 12.18
CA ALA A 67 14.30 -1.73 10.86
C ALA A 67 13.17 -2.47 10.11
N ALA A 68 12.47 -3.41 10.75
CA ALA A 68 11.36 -4.14 10.12
C ALA A 68 10.21 -3.21 9.72
N LYS A 69 9.86 -2.25 10.57
CA LYS A 69 8.83 -1.23 10.28
C LYS A 69 9.27 -0.30 9.15
N TYR A 70 10.51 0.16 9.15
CA TYR A 70 11.08 0.96 8.06
C TYR A 70 10.96 0.25 6.72
N TRP A 71 11.44 -0.99 6.64
CA TRP A 71 11.40 -1.76 5.40
C TRP A 71 9.98 -2.15 5.00
N GLN A 72 9.05 -2.31 5.96
CA GLN A 72 7.63 -2.41 5.64
C GLN A 72 7.11 -1.12 4.99
N CYS A 73 7.42 0.05 5.56
CA CYS A 73 7.05 1.33 4.94
C CYS A 73 7.61 1.49 3.52
N VAL A 74 8.84 1.00 3.25
CA VAL A 74 9.41 0.98 1.89
C VAL A 74 8.56 0.16 0.93
N ARG A 75 8.18 -1.07 1.32
CA ARG A 75 7.33 -1.95 0.48
C ARG A 75 5.97 -1.34 0.20
N GLU A 76 5.31 -0.86 1.26
CA GLU A 76 4.00 -0.20 1.18
C GLU A 76 4.07 1.02 0.24
N GLN A 77 5.06 1.90 0.42
CA GLN A 77 5.24 3.08 -0.43
C GLN A 77 5.45 2.72 -1.91
N ASN A 78 6.18 1.64 -2.22
CA ASN A 78 6.39 1.19 -3.60
C ASN A 78 5.09 0.70 -4.26
N VAL A 79 4.33 -0.16 -3.57
CA VAL A 79 3.02 -0.65 -4.07
C VAL A 79 2.10 0.53 -4.40
N TYR A 80 2.10 1.56 -3.55
CA TYR A 80 1.26 2.73 -3.76
C TYR A 80 1.72 3.64 -4.89
N LEU A 81 3.02 3.73 -5.13
CA LEU A 81 3.57 4.38 -6.32
C LEU A 81 3.14 3.65 -7.59
N GLU A 82 3.33 2.33 -7.65
CA GLU A 82 2.96 1.52 -8.82
C GLU A 82 1.46 1.65 -9.14
N ASN A 83 0.61 1.58 -8.11
CA ASN A 83 -0.83 1.79 -8.27
C ASN A 83 -1.17 3.19 -8.83
N LEU A 84 -0.48 4.24 -8.35
CA LEU A 84 -0.70 5.60 -8.85
C LEU A 84 -0.23 5.75 -10.31
N MET A 85 0.87 5.10 -10.68
CA MET A 85 1.37 5.09 -12.05
C MET A 85 0.39 4.41 -13.00
N SER A 86 -0.10 3.22 -12.65
CA SER A 86 -1.12 2.49 -13.42
C SER A 86 -2.40 3.31 -13.60
N LEU A 87 -2.90 3.89 -12.50
CA LEU A 87 -4.07 4.76 -12.52
C LEU A 87 -3.88 5.98 -13.43
N SER A 88 -2.67 6.54 -13.50
CA SER A 88 -2.36 7.66 -14.40
C SER A 88 -2.49 7.27 -15.88
N PHE A 89 -2.17 6.03 -16.23
CA PHE A 89 -2.28 5.54 -17.59
C PHE A 89 -3.73 5.29 -17.98
N GLU A 90 -4.49 4.65 -17.08
CA GLU A 90 -5.93 4.43 -17.24
C GLU A 90 -6.70 5.75 -17.38
N TYR A 91 -6.37 6.74 -16.55
CA TYR A 91 -6.99 8.07 -16.64
C TYR A 91 -6.77 8.72 -18.01
N ARG A 92 -5.55 8.64 -18.55
CA ARG A 92 -5.24 9.18 -19.89
C ARG A 92 -5.93 8.40 -21.01
N ARG A 93 -6.01 7.07 -20.91
CA ARG A 93 -6.78 6.25 -21.86
C ARG A 93 -8.26 6.63 -21.84
N THR A 94 -8.83 6.83 -20.65
CA THR A 94 -10.22 7.25 -20.48
C THR A 94 -10.46 8.65 -21.05
N ASP A 95 -9.51 9.58 -20.88
CA ASP A 95 -9.58 10.90 -21.52
C ASP A 95 -9.60 10.81 -23.05
N ALA A 96 -8.78 9.93 -23.63
CA ALA A 96 -8.79 9.67 -25.06
C ALA A 96 -10.10 8.99 -25.52
N LYS A 97 -10.65 8.05 -24.73
CA LYS A 97 -11.95 7.41 -25.00
C LYS A 97 -13.07 8.46 -25.02
N LEU A 98 -13.12 9.35 -24.03
CA LEU A 98 -14.10 10.45 -23.99
C LEU A 98 -14.02 11.36 -25.21
N LYS A 99 -12.82 11.72 -25.65
CA LYS A 99 -12.64 12.52 -26.87
C LYS A 99 -13.17 11.80 -28.11
N LYS A 100 -12.99 10.47 -28.20
CA LYS A 100 -13.54 9.67 -29.29
C LYS A 100 -15.06 9.61 -29.24
N LEU A 101 -15.65 9.37 -28.06
CA LEU A 101 -17.09 9.31 -27.86
C LEU A 101 -17.76 10.65 -28.21
N ARG A 102 -17.21 11.78 -27.75
CA ARG A 102 -17.72 13.12 -28.11
C ARG A 102 -17.72 13.37 -29.62
N LYS A 103 -16.63 12.99 -30.31
CA LYS A 103 -16.56 13.07 -31.78
C LYS A 103 -17.54 12.13 -32.49
N LYS A 104 -17.86 10.97 -31.88
CA LYS A 104 -18.86 10.04 -32.40
C LYS A 104 -20.26 10.64 -32.25
N LEU A 105 -20.57 11.20 -31.07
CA LEU A 105 -21.83 11.88 -30.78
C LEU A 105 -22.11 13.03 -31.75
N GLU A 106 -21.10 13.85 -32.05
CA GLU A 106 -21.22 14.98 -33.00
C GLU A 106 -21.58 14.54 -34.44
N LYS A 107 -21.20 13.33 -34.83
CA LYS A 107 -21.40 12.79 -36.19
C LYS A 107 -22.60 11.87 -36.30
N GLU A 108 -23.07 11.36 -35.17
CA GLU A 108 -24.17 10.41 -35.14
C GLU A 108 -25.47 11.12 -35.49
N THR A 109 -26.29 10.46 -36.29
CA THR A 109 -27.59 10.98 -36.71
C THR A 109 -28.73 10.23 -36.08
N ASP A 110 -28.53 8.95 -35.77
CA ASP A 110 -29.55 8.13 -35.11
C ASP A 110 -29.73 8.58 -33.65
N GLU A 111 -30.98 8.86 -33.26
CA GLU A 111 -31.28 9.40 -31.94
C GLU A 111 -31.01 8.39 -30.81
N ILE A 112 -31.25 7.10 -31.04
CA ILE A 112 -30.99 6.05 -30.03
C ILE A 112 -29.49 5.85 -29.86
N GLU A 113 -28.73 5.81 -30.95
CA GLU A 113 -27.27 5.69 -30.88
C GLU A 113 -26.63 6.93 -30.22
N LYS A 114 -27.16 8.14 -30.45
CA LYS A 114 -26.73 9.34 -29.71
C LYS A 114 -26.96 9.19 -28.21
N GLU A 115 -28.12 8.69 -27.80
CA GLU A 115 -28.43 8.45 -26.39
C GLU A 115 -27.45 7.45 -25.76
N LEU A 116 -27.20 6.32 -26.44
CA LEU A 116 -26.22 5.32 -26.00
C LEU A 116 -24.81 5.91 -25.86
N ILE A 117 -24.36 6.71 -26.83
CA ILE A 117 -23.05 7.38 -26.76
C ILE A 117 -23.00 8.39 -25.61
N GLN A 118 -24.10 9.09 -25.33
CA GLN A 118 -24.18 10.03 -24.23
C GLN A 118 -24.08 9.32 -22.87
N ILE A 119 -24.74 8.16 -22.71
CA ILE A 119 -24.61 7.30 -21.52
C ILE A 119 -23.15 6.85 -21.34
N ASP A 120 -22.49 6.39 -22.42
CA ASP A 120 -21.07 6.02 -22.40
C ASP A 120 -20.15 7.20 -21.96
N ILE A 121 -20.50 8.43 -22.36
CA ILE A 121 -19.78 9.64 -21.96
C ILE A 121 -19.98 9.93 -20.47
N ASP A 122 -21.20 9.81 -19.97
CA ASP A 122 -21.54 10.07 -18.57
C ASP A 122 -20.87 9.03 -17.66
N GLU A 123 -20.93 7.74 -18.01
CA GLU A 123 -20.24 6.66 -17.29
C GLU A 123 -18.73 6.89 -17.25
N ALA A 124 -18.11 7.20 -18.40
CA ALA A 124 -16.67 7.47 -18.46
C ALA A 124 -16.27 8.75 -17.69
N THR A 125 -17.17 9.74 -17.63
CA THR A 125 -16.97 10.97 -16.86
C THR A 125 -17.00 10.67 -15.35
N TYR A 126 -17.97 9.89 -14.88
CA TYR A 126 -18.03 9.41 -13.51
C TYR A 126 -16.81 8.57 -13.13
N GLY A 127 -16.40 7.65 -14.01
CA GLY A 127 -15.18 6.85 -13.85
C GLY A 127 -13.94 7.72 -13.65
N LYS A 128 -13.77 8.79 -14.43
CA LYS A 128 -12.66 9.75 -14.24
C LYS A 128 -12.72 10.46 -12.90
N ALA A 129 -13.90 10.86 -12.43
CA ALA A 129 -14.04 11.50 -11.12
C ALA A 129 -13.61 10.54 -9.99
N ASN A 130 -14.01 9.27 -10.06
CA ASN A 130 -13.58 8.22 -9.12
C ASN A 130 -12.06 7.99 -9.16
N MET A 131 -11.45 7.94 -10.35
CA MET A 131 -9.99 7.82 -10.49
C MET A 131 -9.26 8.99 -9.83
N GLN A 132 -9.76 10.23 -9.98
CA GLN A 132 -9.14 11.38 -9.34
C GLN A 132 -9.28 11.36 -7.81
N LEU A 133 -10.42 10.91 -7.30
CA LEU A 133 -10.61 10.75 -5.85
C LEU A 133 -9.66 9.68 -5.29
N THR A 134 -9.55 8.55 -5.98
CA THR A 134 -8.60 7.47 -5.67
C THR A 134 -7.16 7.98 -5.69
N ALA A 135 -6.77 8.76 -6.71
CA ALA A 135 -5.43 9.33 -6.81
C ALA A 135 -5.13 10.31 -5.67
N LYS A 136 -6.11 11.13 -5.25
CA LYS A 136 -5.98 12.04 -4.10
C LYS A 136 -5.68 11.25 -2.83
N ASP A 137 -6.47 10.22 -2.54
CA ASP A 137 -6.31 9.45 -1.31
C ASP A 137 -5.03 8.60 -1.34
N ARG A 138 -4.66 8.06 -2.50
CA ARG A 138 -3.37 7.37 -2.68
C ARG A 138 -2.18 8.28 -2.39
N MET A 139 -2.23 9.53 -2.81
CA MET A 139 -1.18 10.51 -2.47
C MET A 139 -1.15 10.87 -0.98
N ARG A 140 -2.30 10.86 -0.29
CA ARG A 140 -2.33 10.98 1.19
C ARG A 140 -1.58 9.81 1.82
N GLU A 141 -1.86 8.57 1.42
CA GLU A 141 -1.15 7.40 1.96
C GLU A 141 0.36 7.46 1.68
N ILE A 142 0.78 7.80 0.46
CA ILE A 142 2.22 7.91 0.13
C ILE A 142 2.93 8.90 1.07
N ARG A 143 2.28 10.01 1.42
CA ARG A 143 2.80 10.98 2.39
C ARG A 143 2.88 10.39 3.80
N LEU A 144 1.83 9.72 4.27
CA LEU A 144 1.81 9.07 5.57
C LEU A 144 2.88 7.98 5.67
N TRP A 145 3.04 7.14 4.64
CA TRP A 145 4.12 6.14 4.60
C TRP A 145 5.51 6.77 4.55
N SER A 146 5.67 7.88 3.85
CA SER A 146 6.93 8.65 3.86
C SER A 146 7.26 9.16 5.26
N GLN A 147 6.26 9.67 5.98
CA GLN A 147 6.39 10.11 7.38
C GLN A 147 6.75 8.93 8.30
N LEU A 148 5.95 7.85 8.29
CA LEU A 148 6.19 6.65 9.11
C LEU A 148 7.56 6.03 8.83
N LYS A 149 8.01 6.03 7.56
CA LYS A 149 9.34 5.56 7.20
C LYS A 149 10.42 6.36 7.92
N LYS A 150 10.31 7.70 7.95
CA LYS A 150 11.25 8.58 8.69
C LYS A 150 11.16 8.36 10.21
N GLU A 151 9.97 8.21 10.77
CA GLU A 151 9.78 7.96 12.21
C GLU A 151 10.37 6.62 12.69
N ASN A 152 10.49 5.64 11.79
CA ASN A 152 11.10 4.34 12.08
C ASN A 152 12.58 4.27 11.70
N ASP A 153 13.14 5.32 11.11
CA ASP A 153 14.58 5.46 10.85
C ASP A 153 15.26 6.08 12.08
N ASP A 154 15.80 5.22 12.95
CA ASP A 154 16.54 5.64 14.14
C ASP A 154 18.05 5.80 13.87
N GLY A 155 18.48 5.61 12.62
CA GLY A 155 19.89 5.71 12.22
C GLY A 155 20.76 4.51 12.61
N THR A 156 20.20 3.44 13.19
CA THR A 156 20.99 2.32 13.74
C THR A 156 21.07 1.09 12.83
N PHE A 157 20.34 1.06 11.71
CA PHE A 157 20.25 -0.10 10.82
C PHE A 157 20.56 0.26 9.36
N ASP A 158 20.89 -0.78 8.56
CA ASP A 158 21.18 -0.62 7.14
C ASP A 158 19.89 -0.39 6.31
N LYS A 159 19.93 0.69 5.53
CA LYS A 159 18.83 1.18 4.67
C LYS A 159 19.02 0.85 3.18
N GLN A 160 20.13 0.22 2.83
CA GLN A 160 20.48 -0.19 1.47
C GLN A 160 20.24 -1.68 1.27
N ASN A 161 20.52 -2.50 2.29
CA ASN A 161 20.32 -3.95 2.21
C ASN A 161 19.33 -4.43 3.27
N VAL A 162 18.11 -4.73 2.80
CA VAL A 162 17.02 -5.27 3.64
C VAL A 162 17.39 -6.55 4.38
N ASN A 163 18.30 -7.38 3.85
CA ASN A 163 18.61 -8.67 4.46
C ASN A 163 19.38 -8.56 5.78
N THR A 164 20.04 -7.43 6.03
CA THR A 164 20.90 -7.21 7.21
C THR A 164 20.17 -7.32 8.54
N HIS A 165 18.94 -6.80 8.62
CA HIS A 165 18.15 -6.82 9.85
C HIS A 165 17.27 -8.07 9.99
N GLN A 166 17.10 -8.85 8.91
CA GLN A 166 16.08 -9.90 8.83
C GLN A 166 16.26 -10.96 9.92
N LEU A 167 17.49 -11.40 10.18
CA LEU A 167 17.75 -12.43 11.20
C LEU A 167 17.29 -11.98 12.59
N GLU A 168 17.55 -10.73 12.97
CA GLU A 168 17.11 -10.18 14.27
C GLU A 168 15.58 -9.99 14.31
N SER A 169 15.00 -9.45 13.24
CA SER A 169 13.56 -9.25 13.16
C SER A 169 12.80 -10.57 13.22
N TYR A 170 13.21 -11.59 12.44
CA TYR A 170 12.59 -12.91 12.47
C TYR A 170 12.74 -13.60 13.82
N HIS A 171 13.86 -13.42 14.51
CA HIS A 171 14.02 -13.93 15.87
C HIS A 171 12.92 -13.39 16.80
N LYS A 172 12.71 -12.06 16.81
CA LYS A 172 11.67 -11.43 17.62
C LYS A 172 10.25 -11.84 17.18
N ILE A 173 10.00 -11.97 15.87
CA ILE A 173 8.71 -12.46 15.35
C ILE A 173 8.43 -13.89 15.84
N MET A 174 9.42 -14.79 15.78
CA MET A 174 9.24 -16.17 16.22
C MET A 174 9.06 -16.28 17.73
N ILE A 175 9.72 -15.43 18.53
CA ILE A 175 9.43 -15.32 19.97
C ILE A 175 7.99 -14.89 20.19
N ASN A 176 7.52 -13.85 19.50
CA ASN A 176 6.14 -13.38 19.64
C ASN A 176 5.14 -14.48 19.27
N ARG A 177 5.39 -15.22 18.17
CA ARG A 177 4.57 -16.37 17.75
C ARG A 177 4.61 -17.52 18.74
N LYS A 178 5.77 -17.82 19.32
CA LYS A 178 5.89 -18.85 20.36
C LYS A 178 5.00 -18.49 21.56
N ASN A 179 4.96 -17.22 21.94
CA ASN A 179 4.14 -16.73 23.05
C ASN A 179 2.63 -16.74 22.77
N THR A 180 2.21 -16.90 21.52
CA THR A 180 0.79 -17.07 21.16
C THR A 180 0.35 -18.53 21.10
N LEU A 181 1.27 -19.50 21.23
CA LEU A 181 0.92 -20.92 21.21
C LEU A 181 0.18 -21.29 22.50
N THR A 182 -0.88 -22.10 22.36
CA THR A 182 -1.69 -22.60 23.47
C THR A 182 -1.79 -24.11 23.42
N GLN A 183 -2.41 -24.74 24.44
CA GLN A 183 -2.71 -26.18 24.39
C GLN A 183 -3.63 -26.58 23.22
N GLY A 184 -4.39 -25.63 22.68
CA GLY A 184 -5.22 -25.84 21.49
C GLY A 184 -4.48 -25.65 20.16
N SER A 185 -3.22 -25.22 20.17
CA SER A 185 -2.43 -25.05 18.94
C SER A 185 -2.13 -26.39 18.28
N SER A 186 -2.17 -26.42 16.95
CA SER A 186 -1.93 -27.65 16.21
C SER A 186 -0.45 -28.06 16.26
N GLN A 187 -0.17 -29.37 16.27
CA GLN A 187 1.22 -29.87 16.27
C GLN A 187 2.05 -29.33 15.08
N PRO A 188 1.52 -29.22 13.84
CA PRO A 188 2.26 -28.60 12.74
C PRO A 188 2.62 -27.14 12.97
N GLU A 189 1.73 -26.34 13.59
CA GLU A 189 1.99 -24.94 13.93
C GLU A 189 3.10 -24.83 14.98
N VAL A 190 3.01 -25.63 16.04
CA VAL A 190 4.03 -25.70 17.09
C VAL A 190 5.39 -26.05 16.49
N PHE A 191 5.45 -27.09 15.65
CA PHE A 191 6.67 -27.51 14.97
C PHE A 191 7.26 -26.40 14.08
N ASN A 192 6.40 -25.71 13.32
CA ASN A 192 6.83 -24.64 12.43
C ASN A 192 7.46 -23.45 13.18
N VAL A 193 6.85 -23.04 14.30
CA VAL A 193 7.34 -21.92 15.11
C VAL A 193 8.63 -22.29 15.85
N LEU A 194 8.64 -23.42 16.55
CA LEU A 194 9.80 -23.84 17.35
C LEU A 194 11.00 -24.20 16.46
N GLY A 195 10.79 -24.95 15.38
CA GLY A 195 11.89 -25.34 14.47
C GLY A 195 12.55 -24.15 13.79
N GLN A 196 11.78 -23.12 13.42
CA GLN A 196 12.34 -21.86 12.91
C GLN A 196 13.11 -21.10 13.98
N LEU A 197 12.56 -20.99 15.20
CA LEU A 197 13.22 -20.30 16.30
C LEU A 197 14.57 -20.95 16.66
N GLU A 198 14.59 -22.29 16.80
CA GLU A 198 15.82 -23.05 17.08
C GLU A 198 16.88 -22.84 15.99
N THR A 199 16.47 -22.86 14.72
CA THR A 199 17.38 -22.59 13.60
C THR A 199 17.95 -21.18 13.67
N ILE A 200 17.11 -20.18 13.96
CA ILE A 200 17.56 -18.79 14.11
C ILE A 200 18.54 -18.66 15.27
N GLU A 201 18.25 -19.25 16.43
CA GLU A 201 19.13 -19.22 17.61
C GLU A 201 20.50 -19.85 17.32
N ARG A 202 20.52 -21.01 16.65
CA ARG A 202 21.76 -21.66 16.22
C ARG A 202 22.58 -20.77 15.28
N VAL A 203 21.97 -20.22 14.23
CA VAL A 203 22.65 -19.34 13.26
C VAL A 203 23.17 -18.06 13.93
N ARG A 204 22.42 -17.48 14.87
CA ARG A 204 22.88 -16.30 15.64
C ARG A 204 24.11 -16.64 16.48
N LYS A 205 24.14 -17.80 17.13
CA LYS A 205 25.29 -18.27 17.91
C LYS A 205 26.53 -18.48 17.02
N GLU A 206 26.36 -19.15 15.88
CA GLU A 206 27.43 -19.37 14.90
C GLU A 206 28.01 -18.03 14.38
N LYS A 207 27.16 -17.06 14.04
CA LYS A 207 27.62 -15.73 13.62
C LYS A 207 28.38 -14.98 14.72
N GLY A 208 27.88 -15.00 15.96
CA GLY A 208 28.59 -14.39 17.09
C GLY A 208 29.95 -15.03 17.35
N GLN A 209 30.07 -16.35 17.17
CA GLN A 209 31.35 -17.06 17.27
C GLN A 209 32.32 -16.65 16.15
N LEU A 210 31.84 -16.48 14.91
CA LEU A 210 32.65 -16.03 13.78
C LEU A 210 33.14 -14.58 13.93
N GLU A 211 32.31 -13.69 14.48
CA GLU A 211 32.68 -12.29 14.76
C GLU A 211 33.70 -12.19 15.90
N GLY A 212 33.56 -13.00 16.95
CA GLY A 212 34.53 -13.12 18.05
C GLY A 212 35.86 -13.77 17.63
N GLN A 213 35.88 -14.49 16.51
CA GLN A 213 37.07 -15.10 15.91
C GLN A 213 37.68 -14.27 14.76
N LYS A 214 37.43 -12.94 14.68
CA LYS A 214 38.25 -12.05 13.85
C LYS A 214 39.70 -12.12 14.35
N ARG A 215 40.46 -12.97 13.64
CA ARG A 215 41.80 -13.47 13.90
C ARG A 215 42.79 -12.34 14.21
N GLU A 216 43.52 -12.48 15.32
CA GLU A 216 44.81 -11.81 15.48
C GLU A 216 45.67 -12.18 14.26
N ALA A 217 46.21 -11.18 13.57
CA ALA A 217 47.16 -11.43 12.50
C ALA A 217 48.33 -12.22 13.08
N ILE A 218 48.64 -13.38 12.50
CA ILE A 218 49.89 -14.07 12.78
C ILE A 218 50.99 -13.12 12.31
N SER A 219 51.57 -12.35 13.23
CA SER A 219 52.73 -11.52 12.97
C SER A 219 53.86 -12.47 12.55
N ALA A 220 54.16 -12.50 11.26
CA ALA A 220 55.35 -13.16 10.73
C ALA A 220 56.59 -12.38 11.17
N GLN A 221 57.00 -12.58 12.43
CA GLN A 221 58.37 -12.39 12.87
C GLN A 221 58.93 -13.76 13.27
N THR A 222 59.13 -14.60 12.26
CA THR A 222 60.07 -15.72 12.38
C THR A 222 61.47 -15.14 12.26
N ASN A 223 62.06 -14.78 13.39
CA ASN A 223 63.50 -14.63 13.55
C ASN A 223 64.16 -15.98 13.25
N LEU A 224 64.50 -16.24 11.99
CA LEU A 224 65.40 -17.31 11.61
C LEU A 224 66.74 -16.67 11.25
N GLY A 225 67.64 -16.67 12.23
CA GLY A 225 68.99 -16.16 12.08
C GLY A 225 69.76 -16.89 10.99
N ALA A 226 70.22 -16.14 9.99
CA ALA A 226 71.27 -16.58 9.10
C ALA A 226 72.62 -16.25 9.77
N LYS A 227 73.39 -17.29 10.13
CA LYS A 227 74.82 -17.14 10.39
C LYS A 227 75.54 -16.85 9.07
N SER A 228 76.26 -15.73 9.01
CA SER A 228 77.18 -15.41 7.92
C SER A 228 78.35 -16.41 7.89
N LYS A 229 78.78 -16.80 6.68
CA LYS A 229 80.12 -17.35 6.44
C LYS A 229 81.12 -16.20 6.32
#